data_AF-A0A2K2RNX6-F1
#
_entry.id   AF-A0A2K2RNX6-F1
#
_cell.length_a   1.000
_cell.length_b   1.000
_cell.length_c   1.000
_cell.angle_alpha   90.00
_cell.angle_beta   90.00
_cell.angle_gamma   90.00
#
_symmetry.space_group_name_H-M   'P 1'
#
loop_
_entity.id
_entity.type
_entity.pdbx_description
1 polymer ?
#
loop_
_entity_poly.entity_id
_entity_poly.type
_entity_poly.pdbx_seq_one_letter_code
_entity_poly.pdbx_strand_id
1 'polypeptide(L)'
;MTADRWTRMVRQQVGLGRFLPLGGPRDGAWIAERAAGTALRRAAERDVPEVRLNGVRLGLADPDAASDPAVPAPPSALPPGPLRLTAEFAATAAWPLPETASRLRTALAAAAAERIGLELTEVDLRVTELLDTEPASDGPEAPGAPGAGEASAAARTAGGTEASGAATASQPEEASGSAEAFGAATPAPAAGVAGGGGAPEAERVADVVLGVAGVSRLTGAWGRGVRLGAEQPATGAALPRRHARVDLAVAAGFRPLEVARAVRTAVAAALPDRPTVAVLVTDLD
;
A
#
# COMPACT_ATOMS: atom_id res chain seq x y z
N MET A 1 -4.34 -31.72 -10.60
CA MET A 1 -4.60 -30.28 -10.85
C MET A 1 -4.75 -29.41 -9.59
N THR A 2 -4.83 -29.98 -8.38
CA THR A 2 -4.90 -29.21 -7.10
C THR A 2 -3.53 -28.75 -6.58
N ALA A 3 -2.46 -29.52 -6.83
CA ALA A 3 -1.10 -29.19 -6.39
C ALA A 3 -0.55 -27.90 -7.01
N ASP A 4 -0.75 -27.67 -8.31
CA ASP A 4 -0.28 -26.45 -8.99
C ASP A 4 -0.98 -25.18 -8.50
N ARG A 5 -2.26 -25.29 -8.14
CA ARG A 5 -3.03 -24.19 -7.57
C ARG A 5 -2.53 -23.84 -6.17
N TRP A 6 -2.24 -24.86 -5.34
CA TRP A 6 -1.65 -24.69 -4.02
C TRP A 6 -0.26 -24.06 -4.09
N THR A 7 0.62 -24.56 -4.95
CA THR A 7 1.98 -24.02 -5.13
C THR A 7 1.96 -22.57 -5.62
N ARG A 8 0.99 -22.21 -6.49
CA ARG A 8 0.80 -20.83 -6.93
C ARG A 8 0.27 -19.92 -5.82
N MET A 9 -0.66 -20.39 -4.99
CA MET A 9 -1.16 -19.65 -3.82
C MET A 9 -0.06 -19.44 -2.78
N VAL A 10 0.73 -20.48 -2.46
CA VAL A 10 1.85 -20.35 -1.52
C VAL A 10 2.91 -19.39 -2.08
N ARG A 11 3.21 -19.45 -3.38
CA ARG A 11 4.14 -18.50 -4.02
C ARG A 11 3.61 -17.07 -4.00
N GLN A 12 2.31 -16.86 -4.22
CA GLN A 12 1.69 -15.54 -4.05
C GLN A 12 1.72 -15.08 -2.60
N GLN A 13 1.42 -15.95 -1.64
CA GLN A 13 1.46 -15.65 -0.20
C GLN A 13 2.89 -15.29 0.27
N VAL A 14 3.90 -16.06 -0.13
CA VAL A 14 5.32 -15.75 0.13
C VAL A 14 5.74 -14.48 -0.60
N GLY A 15 5.18 -14.24 -1.78
CA GLY A 15 5.41 -13.02 -2.55
C GLY A 15 4.86 -11.75 -1.91
N LEU A 16 3.80 -11.83 -1.11
CA LEU A 16 3.15 -10.68 -0.45
C LEU A 16 3.90 -10.21 0.81
N GLY A 17 4.73 -11.08 1.40
CA GLY A 17 5.49 -10.78 2.61
C GLY A 17 4.61 -10.75 3.87
N ARG A 18 5.03 -9.96 4.87
CA ARG A 18 4.26 -9.76 6.10
C ARG A 18 3.12 -8.77 5.87
N PHE A 19 2.07 -8.83 6.69
CA PHE A 19 0.97 -7.86 6.66
C PHE A 19 1.18 -6.77 7.71
N LEU A 20 1.08 -5.52 7.30
CA LEU A 20 1.28 -4.35 8.14
C LEU A 20 -0.08 -3.77 8.53
N PRO A 21 -0.32 -3.43 9.80
CA PRO A 21 -1.55 -2.79 10.22
C PRO A 21 -1.70 -1.43 9.53
N LEU A 22 -2.89 -1.17 9.00
CA LEU A 22 -3.29 0.13 8.47
C LEU A 22 -4.18 0.83 9.51
N GLY A 23 -3.74 2.00 9.98
CA GLY A 23 -4.44 2.74 11.03
C GLY A 23 -4.35 2.05 12.40
N GLY A 24 -5.38 2.25 13.22
CA GLY A 24 -5.37 1.85 14.62
C GLY A 24 -5.88 0.42 14.88
N PRO A 25 -5.81 -0.05 16.14
CA PRO A 25 -6.20 -1.42 16.52
C PRO A 25 -7.65 -1.80 16.22
N ARG A 26 -8.53 -0.80 16.02
CA ARG A 26 -9.95 -0.99 15.69
C ARG A 26 -10.26 -0.96 14.20
N ASP A 27 -9.29 -0.59 13.36
CA ASP A 27 -9.54 -0.42 11.93
C ASP A 27 -9.72 -1.75 11.20
N GLY A 28 -9.05 -2.82 11.68
CA GLY A 28 -9.15 -4.16 11.09
C GLY A 28 -8.66 -4.19 9.64
N ALA A 29 -7.71 -3.33 9.30
CA ALA A 29 -7.17 -3.19 7.97
C ALA A 29 -5.67 -3.55 7.99
N TRP A 30 -5.22 -4.28 6.98
CA TRP A 30 -3.80 -4.55 6.77
C TRP A 30 -3.41 -4.39 5.32
N ILE A 31 -2.15 -4.02 5.08
CA ILE A 31 -1.54 -3.96 3.75
C ILE A 31 -0.39 -4.97 3.66
N ALA A 32 -0.24 -5.62 2.50
CA ALA A 32 0.93 -6.44 2.22
C ALA A 32 2.19 -5.58 2.19
N GLU A 33 3.26 -5.98 2.89
CA GLU A 33 4.54 -5.25 2.91
C GLU A 33 5.09 -5.01 1.50
N ARG A 34 4.87 -5.96 0.57
CA ARG A 34 5.28 -5.78 -0.82
C ARG A 34 4.53 -4.64 -1.52
N ALA A 35 3.23 -4.52 -1.29
CA ALA A 35 2.41 -3.46 -1.89
C ALA A 35 2.87 -2.10 -1.34
N ALA A 36 3.02 -2.00 -0.02
CA ALA A 36 3.56 -0.80 0.64
C ALA A 36 4.97 -0.45 0.13
N GLY A 37 5.88 -1.42 0.07
CA GLY A 37 7.25 -1.22 -0.39
C GLY A 37 7.33 -0.79 -1.87
N THR A 38 6.39 -1.22 -2.70
CA THR A 38 6.32 -0.80 -4.12
C THR A 38 5.84 0.64 -4.24
N ALA A 39 4.83 1.04 -3.46
CA ALA A 39 4.39 2.44 -3.40
C ALA A 39 5.49 3.38 -2.86
N LEU A 40 6.23 2.94 -1.85
CA LEU A 40 7.36 3.71 -1.28
C LEU A 40 8.51 3.86 -2.29
N ARG A 41 8.83 2.82 -3.07
CA ARG A 41 9.81 2.92 -4.17
C ARG A 41 9.40 3.93 -5.23
N ARG A 42 8.17 3.83 -5.74
CA ARG A 42 7.62 4.79 -6.71
C ARG A 42 7.62 6.23 -6.18
N ALA A 43 7.38 6.42 -4.88
CA ALA A 43 7.44 7.74 -4.26
C ALA A 43 8.87 8.29 -4.22
N ALA A 44 9.85 7.47 -3.83
CA ALA A 44 11.26 7.86 -3.84
C ALA A 44 11.74 8.22 -5.24
N GLU A 45 11.43 7.40 -6.25
CA GLU A 45 11.78 7.65 -7.65
C GLU A 45 11.20 8.98 -8.17
N ARG A 46 9.99 9.34 -7.72
CA ARG A 46 9.32 10.58 -8.13
C ARG A 46 9.89 11.82 -7.45
N ASP A 47 10.14 11.75 -6.15
CA ASP A 47 10.45 12.93 -5.33
C ASP A 47 11.97 13.14 -5.12
N VAL A 48 12.77 12.09 -5.32
CA VAL A 48 14.23 12.06 -5.14
C VAL A 48 14.87 11.24 -6.29
N PRO A 49 14.83 11.73 -7.54
CA PRO A 49 15.29 10.99 -8.71
C PRO A 49 16.78 10.60 -8.67
N GLU A 50 17.59 11.30 -7.88
CA GLU A 50 19.00 10.98 -7.66
C GLU A 50 19.25 9.71 -6.81
N VAL A 51 18.18 9.08 -6.29
CA VAL A 51 18.23 7.90 -5.42
C VAL A 51 17.57 6.67 -6.08
N ARG A 52 18.22 5.51 -5.96
CA ARG A 52 17.61 4.20 -6.21
C ARG A 52 17.42 3.43 -4.91
N LEU A 53 16.19 3.03 -4.62
CA LEU A 53 15.89 2.16 -3.47
C LEU A 53 16.10 0.69 -3.81
N ASN A 54 17.10 0.07 -3.19
CA ASN A 54 17.50 -1.32 -3.42
C ASN A 54 16.73 -2.30 -2.51
N GLY A 55 16.41 -1.87 -1.28
CA GLY A 55 15.73 -2.69 -0.29
C GLY A 55 14.80 -1.85 0.56
N VAL A 56 13.60 -2.37 0.86
CA VAL A 56 12.65 -1.75 1.80
C VAL A 56 12.09 -2.83 2.70
N ARG A 57 12.10 -2.58 4.00
CA ARG A 57 11.55 -3.45 5.05
C ARG A 57 10.76 -2.62 6.03
N LEU A 58 9.62 -3.14 6.46
CA LEU A 58 8.75 -2.50 7.45
C LEU A 58 8.56 -3.45 8.63
N GLY A 59 8.77 -2.95 9.84
CA GLY A 59 8.64 -3.71 11.08
C GLY A 59 8.06 -2.85 12.20
N LEU A 60 7.83 -3.46 13.36
CA LEU A 60 7.52 -2.68 14.57
C LEU A 60 8.77 -1.92 15.00
N ALA A 61 8.60 -0.65 15.34
CA ALA A 61 9.62 0.16 15.99
C ALA A 61 9.77 -0.29 17.45
N ASP A 62 8.64 -0.54 18.12
CA ASP A 62 8.58 -1.02 19.49
C ASP A 62 7.61 -2.22 19.57
N PRO A 63 8.12 -3.45 19.72
CA PRO A 63 7.28 -4.64 19.83
C PRO A 63 6.52 -4.71 21.17
N ASP A 64 7.00 -4.06 22.23
CA ASP A 64 6.40 -4.08 23.56
C ASP A 64 5.23 -3.09 23.66
N ALA A 65 5.23 -2.04 22.82
CA ALA A 65 4.12 -1.10 22.65
C ALA A 65 2.98 -1.64 21.76
N ALA A 66 3.10 -2.85 21.22
CA ALA A 66 2.12 -3.42 20.32
C ALA A 66 0.78 -3.72 21.02
N SER A 67 -0.32 -3.30 20.40
CA SER A 67 -1.68 -3.55 20.89
C SER A 67 -2.28 -4.79 20.26
N ASP A 68 -3.14 -5.50 21.00
CA ASP A 68 -3.90 -6.62 20.45
C ASP A 68 -4.95 -6.11 19.45
N PRO A 69 -5.01 -6.65 18.22
CA PRO A 69 -5.98 -6.22 17.21
C PRO A 69 -7.41 -6.59 17.62
N ALA A 70 -8.34 -5.62 17.50
CA ALA A 70 -9.75 -5.84 17.84
C ALA A 70 -10.49 -6.73 16.83
N VAL A 71 -9.86 -7.01 15.69
CA VAL A 71 -10.36 -7.86 14.60
C VAL A 71 -9.36 -8.99 14.41
N PRO A 72 -9.81 -10.24 14.18
CA PRO A 72 -8.92 -11.37 13.93
C PRO A 72 -7.88 -11.05 12.85
N ALA A 73 -6.61 -11.15 13.23
CA ALA A 73 -5.51 -10.81 12.36
C ALA A 73 -5.23 -11.94 11.36
N PRO A 74 -4.88 -11.62 10.10
CA PRO A 74 -4.44 -12.63 9.16
C PRO A 74 -3.11 -13.26 9.64
N PRO A 75 -2.81 -14.55 9.37
CA PRO A 75 -1.49 -15.10 9.60
C PRO A 75 -0.38 -14.21 9.04
N SER A 76 0.68 -14.03 9.83
CA SER A 76 1.82 -13.15 9.52
C SER A 76 1.51 -11.65 9.53
N ALA A 77 0.35 -11.21 10.05
CA ALA A 77 0.17 -9.81 10.41
C ALA A 77 1.03 -9.42 11.61
N LEU A 78 1.63 -8.24 11.51
CA LEU A 78 2.15 -7.55 12.68
C LEU A 78 0.99 -7.02 13.53
N PRO A 79 1.12 -7.06 14.85
CA PRO A 79 0.17 -6.41 15.73
C PRO A 79 0.18 -4.89 15.47
N PRO A 80 -0.97 -4.20 15.63
CA PRO A 80 -1.06 -2.74 15.59
C PRO A 80 -0.04 -2.08 16.53
N GLY A 81 0.79 -1.20 16.00
CA GLY A 81 1.84 -0.51 16.77
C GLY A 81 2.70 0.40 15.90
N PRO A 82 3.57 1.21 16.52
CA PRO A 82 4.44 2.14 15.79
C PRO A 82 5.35 1.37 14.84
N LEU A 83 5.45 1.81 13.59
CA LEU A 83 6.22 1.14 12.56
C LEU A 83 7.56 1.83 12.28
N ARG A 84 8.59 1.02 12.02
CA ARG A 84 9.90 1.43 11.55
C ARG A 84 10.09 0.99 10.11
N LEU A 85 10.55 1.91 9.26
CA LEU A 85 10.99 1.65 7.90
C LEU A 85 12.51 1.52 7.87
N THR A 86 13.03 0.43 7.34
CA THR A 86 14.45 0.29 7.00
C THR A 86 14.61 0.22 5.49
N ALA A 87 15.41 1.11 4.91
CA ALA A 87 15.65 1.14 3.48
C ALA A 87 17.14 1.20 3.14
N GLU A 88 17.49 0.47 2.09
CA GLU A 88 18.80 0.48 1.47
C GLU A 88 18.71 1.28 0.17
N PHE A 89 19.65 2.21 -0.02
CA PHE A 89 19.61 3.10 -1.18
C PHE A 89 20.99 3.35 -1.77
N ALA A 90 21.01 3.53 -3.08
CA ALA A 90 22.12 4.07 -3.83
C ALA A 90 21.82 5.52 -4.20
N ALA A 91 22.84 6.38 -4.21
CA ALA A 91 22.67 7.80 -4.51
C ALA A 91 23.78 8.31 -5.43
N THR A 92 23.46 9.29 -6.28
CA THR A 92 24.50 9.98 -7.06
C THR A 92 25.33 10.91 -6.18
N ALA A 93 26.55 11.22 -6.65
CA ALA A 93 27.41 12.23 -6.03
C ALA A 93 27.01 13.69 -6.34
N ALA A 94 25.79 13.92 -6.87
CA ALA A 94 25.31 15.26 -7.24
C ALA A 94 25.03 16.16 -6.02
N TRP A 95 24.71 15.56 -4.87
CA TRP A 95 24.41 16.24 -3.61
C TRP A 95 25.15 15.58 -2.45
N PRO A 96 25.40 16.29 -1.34
CA PRO A 96 25.96 15.65 -0.17
C PRO A 96 24.98 14.61 0.41
N LEU A 97 25.50 13.44 0.79
CA LEU A 97 24.70 12.30 1.20
C LEU A 97 23.75 12.57 2.39
N PRO A 98 24.11 13.36 3.42
CA PRO A 98 23.19 13.67 4.51
C PRO A 98 21.94 14.43 4.05
N GLU A 99 22.09 15.38 3.13
CA GLU A 99 21.00 16.14 2.53
C GLU A 99 20.10 15.23 1.69
N THR A 100 20.68 14.38 0.82
CA THR A 100 19.94 13.38 0.04
C THR A 100 19.16 12.43 0.94
N ALA A 101 19.79 11.92 2.01
CA ALA A 101 19.15 11.05 3.00
C ALA A 101 18.01 11.77 3.74
N SER A 102 18.14 13.06 4.04
CA SER A 102 17.10 13.85 4.71
C SER A 102 15.89 14.09 3.80
N ARG A 103 16.13 14.38 2.51
CA ARG A 103 15.07 14.49 1.50
C ARG A 103 14.36 13.15 1.31
N LEU A 104 15.11 12.05 1.17
CA LEU A 104 14.56 10.71 1.05
C LEU A 104 13.73 10.32 2.29
N ARG A 105 14.22 10.60 3.49
CA ARG A 105 13.49 10.36 4.74
C ARG A 105 12.15 11.10 4.75
N THR A 106 12.15 12.37 4.35
CA THR A 106 10.95 13.20 4.29
C THR A 106 9.96 12.66 3.25
N ALA A 107 10.43 12.33 2.05
CA ALA A 107 9.59 11.80 0.98
C ALA A 107 8.95 10.45 1.36
N LEU A 108 9.71 9.54 1.98
CA LEU A 108 9.19 8.25 2.43
C LEU A 108 8.18 8.38 3.57
N ALA A 109 8.44 9.25 4.55
CA ALA A 109 7.52 9.51 5.64
C ALA A 109 6.20 10.13 5.13
N ALA A 110 6.30 11.13 4.24
CA ALA A 110 5.14 11.76 3.62
C ALA A 110 4.34 10.75 2.78
N ALA A 111 5.00 9.93 1.95
CA ALA A 111 4.32 8.92 1.16
C ALA A 111 3.61 7.86 2.03
N ALA A 112 4.24 7.41 3.12
CA ALA A 112 3.64 6.47 4.05
C ALA A 112 2.37 7.03 4.71
N ALA A 113 2.44 8.25 5.24
CA ALA A 113 1.33 8.89 5.92
C ALA A 113 0.22 9.32 4.95
N GLU A 114 0.58 9.99 3.86
CA GLU A 114 -0.37 10.67 2.98
C GLU A 114 -0.89 9.83 1.82
N ARG A 115 -0.18 8.78 1.40
CA ARG A 115 -0.64 7.94 0.29
C ARG A 115 -1.12 6.58 0.74
N ILE A 116 -0.52 6.03 1.80
CA ILE A 116 -0.84 4.68 2.28
C ILE A 116 -1.72 4.73 3.55
N GLY A 117 -1.42 5.66 4.46
CA GLY A 117 -2.01 5.72 5.80
C GLY A 117 -1.26 4.84 6.82
N LEU A 118 0.05 4.68 6.64
CA LEU A 118 0.93 4.00 7.60
C LEU A 118 1.52 5.01 8.60
N GLU A 119 1.47 4.67 9.88
CA GLU A 119 2.10 5.45 10.95
C GLU A 119 3.54 4.99 11.16
N LEU A 120 4.49 5.68 10.53
CA LEU A 120 5.91 5.45 10.73
C LEU A 120 6.44 6.36 11.84
N THR A 121 7.10 5.78 12.85
CA THR A 121 7.80 6.54 13.90
C THR A 121 9.29 6.69 13.59
N GLU A 122 9.86 5.73 12.86
CA GLU A 122 11.29 5.70 12.55
C GLU A 122 11.55 5.35 11.08
N VAL A 123 12.54 6.01 10.49
CA VAL A 123 12.99 5.78 9.12
C VAL A 123 14.51 5.68 9.12
N ASP A 124 15.00 4.48 8.89
CA ASP A 124 16.42 4.13 8.90
C ASP A 124 16.92 3.86 7.50
N LEU A 125 17.90 4.65 7.08
CA LEU A 125 18.43 4.64 5.74
C LEU A 125 19.87 4.15 5.76
N ARG A 126 20.19 3.18 4.90
CA ARG A 126 21.54 2.68 4.67
C ARG A 126 21.97 2.98 3.24
N VAL A 127 23.03 3.76 3.10
CA VAL A 127 23.70 3.94 1.80
C VAL A 127 24.44 2.66 1.47
N THR A 128 24.15 2.06 0.32
CA THR A 128 24.82 0.84 -0.16
C THR A 128 25.81 1.11 -1.27
N GLU A 129 25.62 2.18 -2.04
CA GLU A 129 26.37 2.45 -3.26
C GLU A 129 26.32 3.94 -3.62
N LEU A 130 27.37 4.43 -4.28
CA LEU A 130 27.41 5.73 -4.93
C LEU A 130 27.35 5.54 -6.45
N LEU A 131 26.38 6.18 -7.10
CA LEU A 131 26.13 6.06 -8.52
C LEU A 131 26.84 7.19 -9.29
N ASP A 132 27.44 6.85 -10.43
CA ASP A 132 28.11 7.82 -11.31
C ASP A 132 27.11 8.64 -12.15
N THR A 133 25.90 8.12 -12.35
CA THR A 133 24.82 8.74 -13.12
C THR A 133 23.50 8.51 -12.41
N GLU A 134 22.55 9.42 -12.62
CA GLU A 134 21.18 9.24 -12.09
C GLU A 134 20.65 7.87 -12.48
N PRO A 135 20.06 7.13 -11.53
CA PRO A 135 19.57 5.80 -11.82
C PRO A 135 18.53 5.89 -12.94
N ALA A 136 18.89 5.35 -14.11
CA ALA A 136 17.91 5.13 -15.15
C ALA A 136 16.79 4.27 -14.54
N SER A 137 15.53 4.66 -14.78
CA SER A 137 14.39 3.81 -14.42
C SER A 137 14.46 2.56 -15.30
N ASP A 138 15.16 1.52 -14.83
CA ASP A 138 15.26 0.26 -15.55
C ASP A 138 13.87 -0.39 -15.63
N GLY A 139 13.20 -0.15 -16.75
CA GLY A 139 12.30 -1.15 -17.33
C GLY A 139 13.11 -2.43 -17.59
N PRO A 140 12.47 -3.62 -17.63
CA PRO A 140 13.16 -4.90 -17.65
C PRO A 140 14.21 -4.94 -18.76
N GLU A 141 15.48 -4.88 -18.35
CA GLU A 141 16.64 -4.96 -19.20
C GLU A 141 16.68 -6.35 -19.84
N ALA A 142 16.38 -6.38 -21.15
CA ALA A 142 16.62 -7.56 -21.96
C ALA A 142 18.14 -7.76 -22.06
N PRO A 143 18.67 -8.98 -21.83
CA PRO A 143 20.10 -9.21 -21.83
C PRO A 143 20.71 -8.92 -23.21
N GLY A 144 21.56 -7.92 -23.26
CA GLY A 144 22.27 -7.47 -24.46
C GLY A 144 23.36 -8.45 -24.90
N ALA A 145 23.43 -8.69 -26.21
CA ALA A 145 24.56 -9.32 -26.88
C ALA A 145 25.69 -8.28 -27.14
N PRO A 146 26.97 -8.69 -27.14
CA PRO A 146 28.08 -7.76 -27.29
C PRO A 146 28.41 -7.48 -28.77
N GLY A 147 28.65 -6.22 -29.10
CA GLY A 147 29.20 -5.80 -30.39
C GLY A 147 30.13 -4.61 -30.22
N ALA A 148 31.43 -4.85 -30.43
CA ALA A 148 32.54 -3.91 -30.39
C ALA A 148 32.34 -2.69 -31.33
N GLY A 149 32.72 -1.48 -30.90
CA GLY A 149 33.94 -0.77 -31.37
C GLY A 149 33.61 0.13 -32.58
N GLU A 150 34.08 1.36 -32.78
CA GLU A 150 35.10 2.21 -32.16
C GLU A 150 34.83 3.66 -32.63
N ALA A 151 35.27 4.62 -31.82
CA ALA A 151 35.86 5.92 -32.15
C ALA A 151 35.39 6.72 -33.39
N SER A 152 34.89 7.94 -33.12
CA SER A 152 35.27 9.10 -33.93
C SER A 152 35.32 10.36 -33.06
N ALA A 153 36.53 10.90 -32.92
CA ALA A 153 36.82 12.19 -32.34
C ALA A 153 37.09 13.19 -33.46
N ALA A 154 36.48 14.38 -33.40
CA ALA A 154 37.16 15.66 -33.67
C ALA A 154 36.24 16.84 -33.35
N ALA A 155 36.81 17.77 -32.59
CA ALA A 155 36.22 18.99 -32.06
C ALA A 155 35.86 20.05 -33.12
N ARG A 156 35.06 21.04 -32.72
CA ARG A 156 35.52 22.44 -32.57
C ARG A 156 34.49 23.35 -31.90
N THR A 157 35.06 24.33 -31.21
CA THR A 157 34.55 25.33 -30.27
C THR A 157 34.14 26.65 -30.93
N ALA A 158 33.60 27.53 -30.08
CA ALA A 158 33.29 28.97 -30.21
C ALA A 158 31.83 29.28 -30.59
N GLY A 159 31.08 30.16 -29.90
CA GLY A 159 31.35 31.04 -28.77
C GLY A 159 30.30 32.18 -28.74
N GLY A 160 29.94 32.69 -27.54
CA GLY A 160 29.32 34.00 -27.27
C GLY A 160 27.89 34.25 -27.78
N THR A 161 27.00 35.09 -27.21
CA THR A 161 27.08 36.12 -26.17
C THR A 161 25.63 36.57 -25.86
N GLU A 162 25.32 36.73 -24.57
CA GLU A 162 24.44 37.69 -23.85
C GLU A 162 22.99 38.07 -24.27
N ALA A 163 22.24 38.33 -23.18
CA ALA A 163 21.26 39.40 -22.92
C ALA A 163 19.81 38.89 -22.71
N SER A 164 19.32 38.81 -21.46
CA SER A 164 18.80 39.91 -20.61
C SER A 164 17.28 40.09 -20.75
N GLY A 165 16.55 40.05 -19.63
CA GLY A 165 15.25 40.72 -19.52
C GLY A 165 14.17 40.05 -18.66
N ALA A 166 13.95 40.63 -17.47
CA ALA A 166 12.68 40.82 -16.75
C ALA A 166 11.81 39.58 -16.40
N ALA A 167 11.69 39.21 -15.12
CA ALA A 167 10.78 39.80 -14.12
C ALA A 167 9.29 39.68 -14.49
N THR A 168 8.52 38.91 -13.71
CA THR A 168 7.31 39.35 -12.98
C THR A 168 6.71 38.20 -12.17
N ALA A 169 6.28 38.55 -10.96
CA ALA A 169 5.61 37.71 -9.98
C ALA A 169 4.23 37.21 -10.45
N SER A 170 3.74 36.12 -9.85
CA SER A 170 2.38 36.00 -9.31
C SER A 170 2.14 34.60 -8.72
N GLN A 171 1.95 34.56 -7.40
CA GLN A 171 0.96 33.70 -6.74
C GLN A 171 -0.23 34.63 -6.36
N PRO A 172 -1.36 34.14 -5.78
CA PRO A 172 -1.93 32.79 -5.69
C PRO A 172 -3.40 32.78 -6.18
N GLU A 173 -4.06 31.62 -6.25
CA GLU A 173 -5.50 31.57 -5.96
C GLU A 173 -5.88 30.29 -5.22
N GLU A 174 -6.53 30.53 -4.08
CA GLU A 174 -7.29 29.57 -3.30
C GLU A 174 -8.57 29.18 -4.05
N ALA A 175 -8.98 27.93 -3.93
CA ALA A 175 -10.37 27.55 -4.15
C ALA A 175 -10.82 26.60 -3.04
N SER A 176 -11.46 27.22 -2.06
CA SER A 176 -12.39 26.63 -1.11
C SER A 176 -13.52 25.91 -1.86
N GLY A 177 -13.78 24.66 -1.51
CA GLY A 177 -14.90 23.86 -2.03
C GLY A 177 -15.48 23.01 -0.90
N SER A 178 -16.61 23.47 -0.38
CA SER A 178 -17.30 22.91 0.78
C SER A 178 -18.00 21.57 0.51
N ALA A 179 -18.21 20.89 1.63
CA ALA A 179 -19.12 19.77 1.91
C ALA A 179 -20.31 19.56 0.95
N GLU A 180 -20.52 18.29 0.56
CA GLU A 180 -21.87 17.78 0.30
C GLU A 180 -22.06 16.43 1.01
N ALA A 181 -23.08 16.43 1.87
CA ALA A 181 -23.62 15.27 2.55
C ALA A 181 -24.41 14.40 1.57
N PHE A 182 -24.26 13.08 1.64
CA PHE A 182 -25.19 12.14 1.01
C PHE A 182 -25.89 11.29 2.07
N GLY A 183 -27.22 11.38 2.02
CA GLY A 183 -28.16 10.96 3.03
C GLY A 183 -28.25 9.45 3.23
N ALA A 184 -28.50 9.11 4.49
CA ALA A 184 -28.91 7.79 4.92
C ALA A 184 -30.28 7.43 4.33
N ALA A 185 -30.32 6.43 3.47
CA ALA A 185 -31.53 5.70 3.13
C ALA A 185 -31.61 4.45 4.01
N THR A 186 -32.59 4.40 4.91
CA THR A 186 -32.94 3.22 5.70
C THR A 186 -33.72 2.22 4.85
N PRO A 187 -33.45 0.91 4.97
CA PRO A 187 -34.50 -0.09 4.83
C PRO A 187 -34.69 -0.92 6.10
N ALA A 188 -35.97 -1.12 6.43
CA ALA A 188 -36.50 -1.99 7.46
C ALA A 188 -36.36 -3.49 7.07
N PRO A 189 -36.42 -4.43 8.04
CA PRO A 189 -35.91 -5.79 7.86
C PRO A 189 -36.95 -6.73 7.22
N ALA A 190 -36.48 -7.63 6.36
CA ALA A 190 -37.26 -8.77 5.88
C ALA A 190 -36.70 -10.07 6.49
N ALA A 191 -37.64 -10.93 6.86
CA ALA A 191 -37.51 -12.12 7.68
C ALA A 191 -36.48 -13.15 7.19
N GLY A 192 -35.89 -13.85 8.15
CA GLY A 192 -34.84 -14.83 7.97
C GLY A 192 -35.25 -16.10 7.24
N VAL A 193 -34.27 -16.66 6.54
CA VAL A 193 -34.25 -18.06 6.14
C VAL A 193 -32.92 -18.65 6.60
N ALA A 194 -33.02 -19.69 7.42
CA ALA A 194 -31.91 -20.39 8.01
C ALA A 194 -31.20 -21.29 6.98
N GLY A 195 -29.86 -21.31 7.07
CA GLY A 195 -29.03 -22.50 6.85
C GLY A 195 -28.87 -22.98 5.40
N GLY A 196 -27.87 -22.44 4.69
CA GLY A 196 -27.35 -23.06 3.46
C GLY A 196 -26.60 -22.17 2.45
N GLY A 197 -26.22 -20.93 2.78
CA GLY A 197 -25.95 -19.88 1.77
C GLY A 197 -24.59 -19.19 1.77
N GLY A 198 -23.48 -19.84 2.12
CA GLY A 198 -22.17 -19.15 2.19
C GLY A 198 -21.67 -18.58 0.85
N ALA A 199 -21.97 -19.24 -0.27
CA ALA A 199 -21.56 -18.80 -1.62
C ALA A 199 -22.35 -17.59 -2.17
N PRO A 200 -23.70 -17.59 -2.18
CA PRO A 200 -24.47 -16.44 -2.68
C PRO A 200 -24.29 -15.18 -1.83
N GLU A 201 -24.00 -15.36 -0.53
CA GLU A 201 -23.71 -14.24 0.35
C GLU A 201 -22.32 -13.65 0.13
N ALA A 202 -21.30 -14.50 -0.07
CA ALA A 202 -19.96 -14.04 -0.42
C ALA A 202 -19.92 -13.30 -1.77
N GLU A 203 -20.76 -13.71 -2.74
CA GLU A 203 -20.93 -13.04 -4.02
C GLU A 203 -21.60 -11.65 -3.85
N ARG A 204 -22.68 -11.57 -3.07
CA ARG A 204 -23.30 -10.27 -2.73
C ARG A 204 -22.33 -9.33 -2.03
N VAL A 205 -21.52 -9.86 -1.10
CA VAL A 205 -20.47 -9.07 -0.43
C VAL A 205 -19.41 -8.62 -1.43
N ALA A 206 -19.00 -9.48 -2.36
CA ALA A 206 -18.06 -9.13 -3.42
C ALA A 206 -18.58 -7.97 -4.29
N ASP A 207 -19.84 -8.01 -4.70
CA ASP A 207 -20.48 -6.93 -5.47
C ASP A 207 -20.53 -5.62 -4.68
N VAL A 208 -20.87 -5.68 -3.38
CA VAL A 208 -20.84 -4.51 -2.49
C VAL A 208 -19.43 -3.93 -2.39
N VAL A 209 -18.41 -4.77 -2.24
CA VAL A 209 -17.01 -4.32 -2.15
C VAL A 209 -16.55 -3.68 -3.45
N LEU A 210 -16.88 -4.28 -4.60
CA LEU A 210 -16.53 -3.72 -5.92
C LEU A 210 -17.27 -2.41 -6.22
N GLY A 211 -18.41 -2.16 -5.57
CA GLY A 211 -19.13 -0.89 -5.62
C GLY A 211 -18.50 0.23 -4.78
N VAL A 212 -17.51 -0.06 -3.92
CA VAL A 212 -16.84 0.97 -3.11
C VAL A 212 -15.81 1.72 -3.96
N ALA A 213 -15.91 3.04 -4.00
CA ALA A 213 -14.95 3.89 -4.69
C ALA A 213 -13.51 3.62 -4.19
N GLY A 214 -12.60 3.45 -5.15
CA GLY A 214 -11.19 3.16 -4.88
C GLY A 214 -10.84 1.67 -4.80
N VAL A 215 -11.81 0.75 -4.82
CA VAL A 215 -11.53 -0.68 -5.02
C VAL A 215 -11.39 -0.95 -6.52
N SER A 216 -10.22 -1.41 -6.96
CA SER A 216 -10.01 -1.74 -8.38
C SER A 216 -10.34 -3.19 -8.73
N ARG A 217 -10.04 -4.11 -7.82
CA ARG A 217 -10.36 -5.54 -7.95
C ARG A 217 -10.29 -6.29 -6.63
N LEU A 218 -10.95 -7.44 -6.58
CA LEU A 218 -10.73 -8.45 -5.55
C LEU A 218 -9.59 -9.38 -5.97
N THR A 219 -8.58 -9.54 -5.11
CA THR A 219 -7.33 -10.24 -5.48
C THR A 219 -7.33 -11.71 -5.10
N GLY A 220 -8.11 -12.09 -4.08
CA GLY A 220 -8.27 -13.48 -3.64
C GLY A 220 -6.95 -14.19 -3.34
N ALA A 221 -5.95 -13.46 -2.86
CA ALA A 221 -4.60 -13.97 -2.63
C ALA A 221 -4.59 -15.23 -1.75
N TRP A 222 -5.55 -15.38 -0.84
CA TRP A 222 -5.71 -16.61 -0.04
C TRP A 222 -6.94 -17.43 -0.43
N GLY A 223 -7.16 -17.57 -1.74
CA GLY A 223 -8.10 -18.51 -2.36
C GLY A 223 -9.37 -17.87 -2.91
N ARG A 224 -10.05 -17.02 -2.13
CA ARG A 224 -11.25 -16.26 -2.54
C ARG A 224 -11.12 -14.82 -2.07
N GLY A 225 -11.59 -13.87 -2.90
CA GLY A 225 -11.56 -12.43 -2.59
C GLY A 225 -12.39 -12.05 -1.36
N VAL A 226 -13.41 -12.84 -1.02
CA VAL A 226 -14.19 -12.72 0.21
C VAL A 226 -14.24 -14.08 0.90
N ARG A 227 -13.94 -14.11 2.20
CA ARG A 227 -14.14 -15.28 3.06
C ARG A 227 -15.01 -14.93 4.24
N LEU A 228 -16.10 -15.67 4.39
CA LEU A 228 -17.00 -15.60 5.53
C LEU A 228 -16.78 -16.86 6.36
N GLY A 229 -16.35 -16.71 7.61
CA GLY A 229 -16.13 -17.83 8.54
C GLY A 229 -16.67 -17.51 9.92
N ALA A 230 -16.99 -18.54 10.70
CA ALA A 230 -17.15 -18.39 12.15
C ALA A 230 -15.80 -18.75 12.76
N GLU A 231 -15.12 -17.80 13.40
CA GLU A 231 -13.87 -18.10 14.10
C GLU A 231 -14.15 -18.33 15.59
N GLN A 232 -13.51 -19.36 16.12
CA GLN A 232 -13.66 -19.77 17.50
C GLN A 232 -12.78 -18.86 18.37
N PRO A 233 -13.28 -18.33 19.50
CA PRO A 233 -12.55 -17.33 20.27
C PRO A 233 -11.19 -17.85 20.73
N ALA A 234 -10.12 -17.11 20.45
CA ALA A 234 -8.85 -17.27 21.15
C ALA A 234 -9.00 -16.69 22.56
N THR A 235 -9.50 -17.50 23.48
CA THR A 235 -9.57 -17.23 24.94
C THR A 235 -10.58 -16.14 25.36
N GLY A 236 -11.74 -16.58 25.86
CA GLY A 236 -12.72 -15.73 26.54
C GLY A 236 -14.17 -16.03 26.14
N ALA A 237 -15.12 -15.78 27.05
CA ALA A 237 -16.55 -16.15 26.97
C ALA A 237 -17.38 -15.38 25.90
N ALA A 238 -16.78 -14.97 24.78
CA ALA A 238 -17.49 -14.40 23.66
C ALA A 238 -18.02 -15.53 22.75
N LEU A 239 -19.30 -15.47 22.36
CA LEU A 239 -19.85 -16.35 21.34
C LEU A 239 -19.04 -16.20 20.02
N PRO A 240 -18.90 -17.26 19.20
CA PRO A 240 -18.21 -17.18 17.92
C PRO A 240 -18.89 -16.11 17.06
N ARG A 241 -18.22 -14.96 16.90
CA ARG A 241 -18.72 -13.91 16.02
C ARG A 241 -18.28 -14.25 14.61
N ARG A 242 -19.23 -14.19 13.69
CA ARG A 242 -18.96 -14.33 12.28
C ARG A 242 -17.93 -13.28 11.85
N HIS A 243 -16.93 -13.71 11.12
CA HIS A 243 -15.82 -12.90 10.63
C HIS A 243 -15.82 -12.89 9.10
N ALA A 244 -15.75 -11.69 8.53
CA ALA A 244 -15.62 -11.48 7.10
C ALA A 244 -14.20 -10.99 6.80
N ARG A 245 -13.53 -11.63 5.84
CA ARG A 245 -12.22 -11.21 5.36
C ARG A 245 -12.32 -10.88 3.88
N VAL A 246 -11.79 -9.73 3.50
CA VAL A 246 -11.83 -9.21 2.12
C VAL A 246 -10.40 -8.95 1.63
N ASP A 247 -9.99 -9.62 0.55
CA ASP A 247 -8.71 -9.45 -0.12
C ASP A 247 -8.91 -8.58 -1.37
N LEU A 248 -8.31 -7.38 -1.42
CA LEU A 248 -8.54 -6.40 -2.48
C LEU A 248 -7.26 -5.69 -2.97
N ALA A 249 -7.39 -5.00 -4.10
CA ALA A 249 -6.45 -4.01 -4.60
C ALA A 249 -7.10 -2.61 -4.63
N VAL A 250 -6.29 -1.59 -4.36
CA VAL A 250 -6.73 -0.20 -4.32
C VAL A 250 -6.27 0.51 -5.58
N ALA A 251 -7.20 1.24 -6.21
CA ALA A 251 -6.94 2.05 -7.38
C ALA A 251 -6.00 3.23 -7.07
N ALA A 252 -5.21 3.64 -8.06
CA ALA A 252 -4.36 4.82 -7.97
C ALA A 252 -5.15 6.06 -7.53
N GLY A 253 -4.52 6.90 -6.70
CA GLY A 253 -5.12 8.15 -6.20
C GLY A 253 -6.03 8.00 -4.98
N PHE A 254 -6.35 6.78 -4.55
CA PHE A 254 -7.10 6.54 -3.32
C PHE A 254 -6.17 6.13 -2.17
N ARG A 255 -6.48 6.60 -0.95
CA ARG A 255 -5.76 6.20 0.27
C ARG A 255 -6.25 4.81 0.74
N PRO A 256 -5.39 3.79 0.82
CA PRO A 256 -5.76 2.44 1.23
C PRO A 256 -6.51 2.35 2.56
N LEU A 257 -6.10 3.12 3.58
CA LEU A 257 -6.80 3.14 4.87
C LEU A 257 -8.26 3.65 4.75
N GLU A 258 -8.50 4.66 3.93
CA GLU A 258 -9.84 5.22 3.72
C GLU A 258 -10.73 4.23 2.95
N VAL A 259 -10.19 3.60 1.90
CA VAL A 259 -10.88 2.54 1.16
C VAL A 259 -11.20 1.35 2.08
N ALA A 260 -10.26 0.93 2.93
CA ALA A 260 -10.50 -0.15 3.88
C ALA A 260 -11.61 0.17 4.90
N ARG A 261 -11.66 1.41 5.41
CA ARG A 261 -12.74 1.88 6.29
C ARG A 261 -14.09 1.93 5.57
N ALA A 262 -14.12 2.39 4.32
CA ALA A 262 -15.32 2.41 3.50
C ALA A 262 -15.84 0.99 3.22
N VAL A 263 -14.95 0.08 2.82
CA VAL A 263 -15.27 -1.35 2.62
C VAL A 263 -15.82 -1.98 3.88
N ARG A 264 -15.17 -1.79 5.04
CA ARG A 264 -15.67 -2.32 6.32
C ARG A 264 -17.09 -1.81 6.63
N THR A 265 -17.34 -0.53 6.41
CA THR A 265 -18.66 0.08 6.63
C THR A 265 -19.71 -0.51 5.70
N ALA A 266 -19.39 -0.66 4.41
CA ALA A 266 -20.28 -1.23 3.41
C ALA A 266 -20.61 -2.70 3.69
N VAL A 267 -19.60 -3.52 4.03
CA VAL A 267 -19.79 -4.94 4.34
C VAL A 267 -20.56 -5.14 5.65
N ALA A 268 -20.28 -4.34 6.67
CA ALA A 268 -21.02 -4.39 7.94
C ALA A 268 -22.50 -3.98 7.77
N ALA A 269 -22.81 -3.08 6.84
CA ALA A 269 -24.18 -2.69 6.52
C ALA A 269 -24.92 -3.72 5.65
N ALA A 270 -24.20 -4.44 4.78
CA ALA A 270 -24.77 -5.45 3.90
C ALA A 270 -25.15 -6.75 4.61
N LEU A 271 -24.59 -7.00 5.80
CA LEU A 271 -24.76 -8.25 6.53
C LEU A 271 -25.57 -8.05 7.83
N PRO A 272 -26.66 -8.81 8.03
CA PRO A 272 -27.59 -8.60 9.15
C PRO A 272 -26.92 -8.84 10.51
N ASP A 273 -25.94 -9.74 10.57
CA ASP A 273 -25.25 -10.15 11.80
C ASP A 273 -24.12 -9.19 12.21
N ARG A 274 -23.84 -8.15 11.41
CA ARG A 274 -22.73 -7.20 11.60
C ARG A 274 -21.41 -7.89 11.98
N PRO A 275 -20.86 -8.75 11.10
CA PRO A 275 -19.63 -9.46 11.40
C PRO A 275 -18.45 -8.50 11.60
N THR A 276 -17.42 -8.96 12.30
CA THR A 276 -16.12 -8.25 12.27
C THR A 276 -15.53 -8.39 10.87
N VAL A 277 -15.05 -7.30 10.29
CA VAL A 277 -14.50 -7.30 8.93
C VAL A 277 -13.01 -7.02 8.96
N ALA A 278 -12.21 -7.94 8.43
CA ALA A 278 -10.80 -7.75 8.12
C ALA A 278 -10.65 -7.38 6.65
N VAL A 279 -10.00 -6.25 6.35
CA VAL A 279 -9.70 -5.82 4.98
C VAL A 279 -8.21 -5.94 4.71
N LEU A 280 -7.86 -6.54 3.59
CA LEU A 280 -6.47 -6.85 3.23
C LEU A 280 -6.16 -6.28 1.87
N VAL A 281 -5.36 -5.23 1.89
CA VAL A 281 -4.84 -4.56 0.72
C VAL A 281 -3.61 -5.33 0.26
N THR A 282 -3.78 -6.13 -0.78
CA THR A 282 -2.70 -6.97 -1.31
C THR A 282 -1.96 -6.33 -2.47
N ASP A 283 -2.53 -5.28 -3.08
CA ASP A 283 -1.90 -4.56 -4.19
C ASP A 283 -2.39 -3.11 -4.29
N LEU A 284 -1.57 -2.27 -4.93
CA LEU A 284 -1.83 -0.85 -5.20
C LEU A 284 -1.51 -0.55 -6.68
N ASP A 285 -2.48 0.01 -7.41
CA ASP A 285 -2.32 0.33 -8.83
C ASP A 285 -1.50 1.61 -9.06
#